data_AF-A0AAN6F780-F1
#
_entry.id   AF-A0AAN6F780-F1
#
_cell.length_a   1.000
_cell.length_b   1.000
_cell.length_c   1.000
_cell.angle_alpha   90.00
_cell.angle_beta   90.00
_cell.angle_gamma   90.00
#
_symmetry.space_group_name_H-M   'P 1'
#
loop_
_entity.id
_entity.type
_entity.pdbx_description
1 polymer ?
#
loop_
_entity_poly.entity_id
_entity_poly.type
_entity_poly.pdbx_seq_one_letter_code
_entity_poly.pdbx_strand_id
1 'polypeptide(L)'
;AVTALQNLIKKDAHSLDVASQQRLQRRLEKLTNATQLSFAERALLQEQNRFLTTVNNEAKVRRTTETEIIGKARVMSYEDLEKARRERAAKEAEKEARKAEKQSRAMSKTRVGELGLRKDVQREHDEDGQTAGASTAQPNGDIQEGAVAPEPWRAPVAKMW
;
A
#
# COMPACT_ATOMS: atom_id res chain seq x y z
N ALA A 1 -39.02 -35.72 13.83
CA ALA A 1 -39.99 -34.70 14.29
C ALA A 1 -40.87 -34.15 13.16
N VAL A 2 -40.28 -33.59 12.07
CA VAL A 2 -41.04 -33.04 10.92
C VAL A 2 -41.90 -34.08 10.21
N THR A 3 -41.39 -35.30 10.00
CA THR A 3 -42.12 -36.42 9.39
C THR A 3 -43.37 -36.83 10.18
N ALA A 4 -43.28 -36.87 11.51
CA ALA A 4 -44.41 -37.15 12.38
C ALA A 4 -45.47 -36.03 12.29
N LEU A 5 -45.04 -34.77 12.24
CA LEU A 5 -45.94 -33.62 12.08
C LEU A 5 -46.64 -33.63 10.72
N GLN A 6 -45.93 -34.01 9.65
CA GLN A 6 -46.49 -34.17 8.31
C GLN A 6 -47.53 -35.29 8.25
N ASN A 7 -47.29 -36.42 8.94
CA ASN A 7 -48.27 -37.51 9.03
C ASN A 7 -49.54 -37.09 9.78
N LEU A 8 -49.42 -36.24 10.80
CA LEU A 8 -50.58 -35.67 11.50
C LEU A 8 -51.37 -34.69 10.64
N ILE A 9 -50.69 -33.84 9.86
CA ILE A 9 -51.33 -32.96 8.86
C ILE A 9 -52.13 -33.78 7.85
N LYS A 10 -51.57 -34.88 7.33
CA LYS A 10 -52.28 -35.78 6.41
C LYS A 10 -53.56 -36.34 7.04
N LYS A 11 -53.51 -36.78 8.30
CA LYS A 11 -54.69 -37.28 9.03
C LYS A 11 -55.74 -36.20 9.24
N ASP A 12 -55.34 -35.03 9.74
CA ASP A 12 -56.26 -33.92 10.00
C ASP A 12 -56.88 -33.37 8.69
N ALA A 13 -56.19 -33.44 7.56
CA ALA A 13 -56.71 -33.04 6.25
C ALA A 13 -57.82 -33.96 5.71
N HIS A 14 -57.85 -35.22 6.13
CA HIS A 14 -58.90 -36.16 5.73
C HIS A 14 -60.19 -36.02 6.55
N SER A 15 -60.12 -35.45 7.76
CA SER A 15 -61.32 -35.12 8.55
C SER A 15 -61.62 -33.63 8.45
N LEU A 16 -62.77 -33.24 7.90
CA LEU A 16 -63.12 -31.83 7.68
C LEU A 16 -63.99 -31.21 8.79
N ASP A 17 -63.97 -31.79 9.99
CA ASP A 17 -64.64 -31.23 11.17
C ASP A 17 -64.01 -29.89 11.61
N VAL A 18 -64.78 -29.05 12.30
CA VAL A 18 -64.34 -27.72 12.77
C VAL A 18 -63.09 -27.84 13.65
N ALA A 19 -63.06 -28.85 14.53
CA ALA A 19 -61.93 -29.07 15.42
C ALA A 19 -60.67 -29.55 14.68
N SER A 20 -60.80 -30.37 13.63
CA SER A 20 -59.66 -30.82 12.83
C SER A 20 -59.12 -29.72 11.92
N GLN A 21 -59.96 -28.83 11.40
CA GLN A 21 -59.51 -27.65 10.64
C GLN A 21 -58.63 -26.72 11.50
N GLN A 22 -59.04 -26.45 12.75
CA GLN A 22 -58.22 -25.65 13.67
C GLN A 22 -56.88 -26.33 14.00
N ARG A 23 -56.88 -27.65 14.23
CA ARG A 23 -55.64 -28.41 14.45
C ARG A 23 -54.73 -28.38 13.22
N LEU A 24 -55.30 -28.53 12.03
CA LEU A 24 -54.58 -28.48 10.76
C LEU A 24 -53.89 -27.13 10.58
N GLN A 25 -54.59 -26.02 10.80
CA GLN A 25 -54.02 -24.66 10.73
C GLN A 25 -52.82 -24.49 11.67
N ARG A 26 -52.97 -24.85 12.96
CA ARG A 26 -51.88 -24.77 13.94
C ARG A 26 -50.68 -25.64 13.57
N ARG A 27 -50.91 -26.83 13.01
CA ARG A 27 -49.83 -27.73 12.56
C ARG A 27 -49.12 -27.17 11.32
N LEU A 28 -49.86 -26.58 10.38
CA LEU A 28 -49.28 -25.93 9.21
C LEU A 28 -48.41 -24.76 9.63
N GLU A 29 -48.90 -23.90 10.53
CA GLU A 29 -48.12 -22.78 11.08
C GLU A 29 -46.84 -23.25 11.78
N LYS A 30 -46.93 -24.32 12.58
CA LYS A 30 -45.75 -24.93 13.21
C LYS A 30 -44.76 -25.47 12.18
N LEU A 31 -45.25 -26.07 11.10
CA LEU A 31 -44.40 -26.57 10.01
C LEU A 31 -43.72 -25.40 9.30
N THR A 32 -44.46 -24.35 8.93
CA THR A 32 -43.90 -23.19 8.23
C THR A 32 -42.85 -22.49 9.08
N ASN A 33 -43.12 -22.27 10.37
CA ASN A 33 -42.18 -21.63 11.28
C ASN A 33 -40.91 -22.48 11.46
N ALA A 34 -41.05 -23.80 11.59
CA ALA A 34 -39.91 -24.71 11.67
C ALA A 34 -39.09 -24.71 10.37
N THR A 35 -39.73 -24.66 9.19
CA THR A 35 -39.03 -24.60 7.91
C THR A 35 -38.29 -23.27 7.74
N GLN A 36 -38.91 -22.15 8.07
CA GLN A 36 -38.28 -20.83 8.03
C GLN A 36 -37.05 -20.77 8.93
N LEU A 37 -37.18 -21.23 10.17
CA LEU A 37 -36.06 -21.32 11.11
C LEU A 37 -34.93 -22.17 10.55
N SER A 38 -35.24 -23.37 10.03
CA SER A 38 -34.23 -24.26 9.46
C SER A 38 -33.52 -23.68 8.25
N PHE A 39 -34.22 -22.89 7.41
CA PHE A 39 -33.60 -22.21 6.28
C PHE A 39 -32.70 -21.06 6.74
N ALA A 40 -33.14 -20.27 7.73
CA ALA A 40 -32.34 -19.21 8.32
C ALA A 40 -31.06 -19.78 8.95
N GLU A 41 -31.16 -20.84 9.75
CA GLU A 41 -30.02 -21.53 10.35
C GLU A 41 -29.05 -22.05 9.28
N ARG A 42 -29.57 -22.69 8.23
CA ARG A 42 -28.73 -23.18 7.12
C ARG A 42 -28.03 -22.05 6.37
N ALA A 43 -28.71 -20.93 6.14
CA ALA A 43 -28.11 -19.77 5.49
C ALA A 43 -26.96 -19.19 6.31
N LEU A 44 -27.16 -19.02 7.63
CA LEU A 44 -26.12 -18.55 8.56
C LEU A 44 -24.92 -19.50 8.59
N LEU A 45 -25.16 -20.81 8.66
CA LEU A 45 -24.10 -21.82 8.63
C LEU A 45 -23.33 -21.80 7.31
N GLN A 46 -24.01 -21.61 6.18
CA GLN A 46 -23.36 -21.51 4.87
C GLN A 46 -22.49 -20.25 4.77
N GLU A 47 -22.98 -19.11 5.25
CA GLU A 47 -22.23 -17.86 5.26
C GLU A 47 -20.98 -17.97 6.15
N GLN A 48 -21.13 -18.52 7.36
CA GLN A 48 -20.00 -18.74 8.27
C GLN A 48 -18.96 -19.68 7.66
N ASN A 49 -19.39 -20.80 7.06
CA ASN A 49 -18.48 -21.72 6.39
C ASN A 49 -17.76 -21.06 5.21
N ARG A 50 -18.45 -20.23 4.43
CA ARG A 50 -17.84 -19.47 3.33
C ARG A 50 -16.80 -18.49 3.85
N PHE A 51 -17.12 -17.72 4.89
CA PHE A 51 -16.19 -16.79 5.53
C PHE A 51 -14.93 -17.51 6.03
N LEU A 52 -15.09 -18.60 6.77
CA LEU A 52 -13.97 -19.41 7.28
C LEU A 52 -13.14 -20.02 6.15
N THR A 53 -13.78 -20.43 5.06
CA THR A 53 -13.08 -20.94 3.88
C THR A 53 -12.20 -19.87 3.24
N THR A 54 -12.72 -18.65 3.09
CA THR A 54 -11.95 -17.51 2.57
C THR A 54 -10.73 -17.23 3.45
N VAL A 55 -10.94 -17.10 4.77
CA VAL A 55 -9.85 -16.84 5.74
C VAL A 55 -8.82 -17.97 5.74
N ASN A 56 -9.26 -19.23 5.71
CA ASN A 56 -8.35 -20.37 5.69
C ASN A 56 -7.56 -20.44 4.39
N ASN A 57 -8.18 -20.15 3.25
CA ASN A 57 -7.48 -20.12 1.96
C ASN A 57 -6.45 -19.00 1.94
N GLU A 58 -6.78 -17.81 2.44
CA GLU A 58 -5.83 -16.72 2.58
C GLU A 58 -4.68 -17.07 3.54
N ALA A 59 -4.98 -17.66 4.69
CA ALA A 59 -3.98 -18.10 5.65
C ALA A 59 -3.05 -19.18 5.08
N LYS A 60 -3.58 -20.11 4.28
CA LYS A 60 -2.79 -21.09 3.54
C LYS A 60 -1.86 -20.40 2.55
N VAL A 61 -2.39 -19.48 1.74
CA VAL A 61 -1.58 -18.70 0.80
C VAL A 61 -0.47 -17.95 1.53
N ARG A 62 -0.75 -17.26 2.63
CA ARG A 62 0.27 -16.56 3.44
C ARG A 62 1.35 -17.50 4.00
N ARG A 63 1.02 -18.76 4.29
CA ARG A 63 1.99 -19.76 4.76
C ARG A 63 2.83 -20.35 3.63
N THR A 64 2.24 -20.55 2.46
CA THR A 64 2.91 -21.16 1.30
C THR A 64 3.71 -20.17 0.49
N THR A 65 3.24 -18.92 0.41
CA THR A 65 3.98 -17.84 -0.22
C THR A 65 5.16 -17.55 0.68
N GLU A 66 6.36 -17.90 0.22
CA GLU A 66 7.61 -17.56 0.89
C GLU A 66 7.62 -16.04 1.13
N THR A 67 7.87 -15.63 2.37
CA THR A 67 7.90 -14.20 2.70
C THR A 67 9.03 -13.54 1.94
N GLU A 68 8.71 -12.60 1.06
CA GLU A 68 9.70 -11.74 0.44
C GLU A 68 10.33 -10.87 1.54
N ILE A 69 11.56 -11.22 1.94
CA ILE A 69 12.30 -10.46 2.93
C ILE A 69 12.73 -9.15 2.25
N ILE A 70 11.94 -8.09 2.44
CA ILE A 70 12.22 -6.71 1.96
C ILE A 70 13.61 -6.24 2.42
N GLY A 71 14.12 -6.80 3.53
CA GLY A 71 15.50 -6.69 3.98
C GLY A 71 15.67 -7.17 5.42
N LYS A 72 16.91 -7.30 5.88
CA LYS A 72 17.22 -7.60 7.28
C LYS A 72 17.12 -6.32 8.12
N ALA A 73 15.93 -5.99 8.60
CA ALA A 73 15.73 -4.87 9.50
C ALA A 73 16.14 -5.24 10.93
N ARG A 74 17.06 -4.48 11.52
CA ARG A 74 17.38 -4.53 12.96
C ARG A 74 16.65 -3.38 13.65
N VAL A 75 15.92 -3.66 14.74
CA VAL A 75 15.39 -2.62 15.62
C VAL A 75 16.59 -1.95 16.31
N MET A 76 16.89 -0.72 15.91
CA MET A 76 17.99 0.07 16.47
C MET A 76 17.50 0.89 17.66
N SER A 77 18.31 0.97 18.72
CA SER A 77 18.03 1.86 19.84
C SER A 77 18.33 3.33 19.46
N TYR A 78 17.90 4.29 20.27
CA TYR A 78 18.22 5.69 20.05
C TYR A 78 19.74 5.96 19.98
N GLU A 79 20.52 5.27 20.82
CA GLU A 79 21.99 5.36 20.82
C GLU A 79 22.62 4.85 19.51
N ASP A 80 22.05 3.81 18.92
CA ASP A 80 22.49 3.27 17.64
C ASP A 80 22.24 4.27 16.50
N LEU A 81 21.10 4.98 16.54
CA LEU A 81 20.79 6.05 15.58
C LEU A 81 21.75 7.23 15.71
N GLU A 82 22.11 7.62 16.94
CA GLU A 82 23.10 8.69 17.16
C GLU A 82 24.49 8.31 16.66
N LYS A 83 24.94 7.07 16.92
CA LYS A 83 26.21 6.56 16.37
C LYS A 83 26.21 6.58 14.85
N ALA A 84 25.14 6.09 14.22
CA ALA A 84 25.00 6.09 12.77
C ALA A 84 24.96 7.50 12.14
N ARG A 85 24.42 8.50 12.86
CA ARG A 85 24.47 9.90 12.44
C ARG A 85 25.88 10.49 12.55
N ARG A 86 26.58 10.23 13.66
CA ARG A 86 27.97 10.67 13.86
C ARG A 86 28.92 10.07 12.82
N GLU A 87 28.80 8.79 12.52
CA GLU A 87 29.61 8.13 11.49
C GLU A 87 29.33 8.68 10.09
N ARG A 88 28.07 9.04 9.77
CA ARG A 88 27.74 9.69 8.50
C ARG A 88 28.36 11.09 8.39
N ALA A 89 28.22 11.90 9.44
CA ALA A 89 28.82 13.24 9.47
C ALA A 89 30.35 13.18 9.34
N ALA A 90 31.01 12.23 9.99
CA ALA A 90 32.45 12.02 9.87
C ALA A 90 32.86 11.64 8.43
N LYS A 91 32.13 10.70 7.81
CA LYS A 91 32.39 10.27 6.42
C LYS A 91 32.12 11.38 5.40
N GLU A 92 31.14 12.25 5.65
CA GLU A 92 30.88 13.41 4.80
C GLU A 92 31.95 14.49 4.94
N ALA A 93 32.37 14.80 6.17
CA ALA A 93 33.48 15.72 6.43
C ALA A 93 34.81 15.22 5.82
N GLU A 94 35.10 13.91 5.90
CA GLU A 94 36.28 13.32 5.26
C GLU A 94 36.22 13.45 3.73
N LYS A 95 35.03 13.18 3.13
CA LYS A 95 34.82 13.36 1.69
C LYS A 95 34.98 14.82 1.28
N GLU A 96 34.52 15.75 2.09
CA GLU A 96 34.60 17.19 1.84
C GLU A 96 36.05 17.70 1.97
N ALA A 97 36.77 17.30 3.02
CA ALA A 97 38.19 17.60 3.19
C ALA A 97 39.01 17.06 2.00
N ARG A 98 38.74 15.82 1.57
CA ARG A 98 39.39 15.21 0.40
C ARG A 98 39.05 15.93 -0.90
N LYS A 99 37.87 16.54 -1.02
CA LYS A 99 37.51 17.38 -2.18
C LYS A 99 38.23 18.73 -2.12
N ALA A 100 38.26 19.38 -0.95
CA ALA A 100 38.94 20.65 -0.74
C ALA A 100 40.46 20.55 -0.97
N GLU A 101 41.10 19.47 -0.52
CA GLU A 101 42.52 19.19 -0.75
C GLU A 101 42.85 19.03 -2.25
N LYS A 102 41.98 18.34 -3.00
CA LYS A 102 42.14 18.23 -4.45
C LYS A 102 41.99 19.58 -5.14
N GLN A 103 41.07 20.43 -4.68
CA GLN A 103 40.86 21.78 -5.23
C GLN A 103 42.03 22.71 -4.91
N SER A 104 42.58 22.69 -3.70
CA SER A 104 43.75 23.50 -3.34
C SER A 104 45.01 23.05 -4.09
N ARG A 105 45.16 21.74 -4.32
CA ARG A 105 46.25 21.19 -5.16
C ARG A 105 46.11 21.58 -6.64
N ALA A 106 44.89 21.69 -7.16
CA ALA A 106 44.65 22.21 -8.50
C ALA A 106 45.01 23.70 -8.60
N MET A 107 44.57 24.52 -7.65
CA MET A 107 44.83 25.97 -7.62
C MET A 107 46.31 26.32 -7.44
N SER A 108 47.04 25.53 -6.66
CA SER A 108 48.50 25.71 -6.53
C SER A 108 49.25 25.34 -7.80
N LYS A 109 48.76 24.35 -8.57
CA LYS A 109 49.32 24.01 -9.89
C LYS A 109 49.08 25.11 -10.92
N THR A 110 47.93 25.80 -10.86
CA THR A 110 47.63 26.97 -11.70
C THR A 110 48.48 28.18 -11.32
N ARG A 111 48.69 28.43 -10.02
CA ARG A 111 49.55 29.53 -9.53
C ARG A 111 51.03 29.39 -9.90
N VAL A 112 51.56 28.17 -10.01
CA VAL A 112 52.94 27.93 -10.49
C VAL A 112 53.07 28.20 -11.99
N GLY A 113 51.97 28.11 -12.76
CA GLY A 113 51.95 28.46 -14.19
C GLY A 113 51.95 29.97 -14.47
N GLU A 114 51.61 30.81 -13.49
CA GLU A 114 51.41 32.26 -13.69
C GLU A 114 52.68 33.11 -13.48
N LEU A 115 53.80 32.49 -13.08
CA LEU A 115 55.11 33.16 -12.94
C LEU A 115 56.09 32.88 -14.10
N GLY A 116 55.61 32.30 -15.20
CA GLY A 116 56.42 31.98 -16.38
C GLY A 116 55.92 32.64 -17.66
N LEU A 117 56.64 33.67 -18.10
CA LEU A 117 56.67 34.26 -19.44
C LEU A 117 55.45 35.08 -19.90
N ARG A 118 55.64 36.41 -19.80
CA ARG A 118 55.20 37.35 -20.83
C ARG A 118 55.97 37.08 -22.13
N LYS A 119 55.28 36.82 -23.24
CA LYS A 119 55.69 37.28 -24.58
C LYS A 119 54.51 37.23 -25.55
N ASP A 120 54.16 38.40 -26.07
CA ASP A 120 53.21 38.64 -27.15
C ASP A 120 53.64 37.95 -28.45
N VAL A 121 52.71 37.37 -29.21
CA VAL A 121 52.62 37.47 -30.68
C VAL A 121 51.13 37.36 -31.08
N GLN A 122 50.79 38.14 -32.09
CA GLN A 122 49.48 38.56 -32.58
C GLN A 122 49.17 37.91 -33.95
N ARG A 123 47.88 37.96 -34.37
CA ARG A 123 47.32 37.86 -35.76
C ARG A 123 47.12 36.45 -36.37
N GLU A 124 46.09 36.09 -37.16
CA GLU A 124 44.81 36.69 -37.64
C GLU A 124 43.73 35.62 -37.89
N HIS A 125 42.49 36.13 -37.95
CA HIS A 125 41.30 35.72 -38.70
C HIS A 125 41.48 34.77 -39.90
N ASP A 126 40.50 33.88 -40.07
CA ASP A 126 39.74 33.75 -41.33
C ASP A 126 38.31 33.24 -41.01
N GLU A 127 37.31 34.00 -41.46
CA GLU A 127 35.89 33.65 -41.44
C GLU A 127 35.51 32.93 -42.74
N ASP A 128 34.62 31.94 -42.67
CA ASP A 128 33.31 31.96 -43.31
C ASP A 128 32.73 30.55 -43.53
N GLY A 129 31.42 30.40 -43.25
CA GLY A 129 30.64 29.25 -43.71
C GLY A 129 29.49 28.84 -42.79
N GLN A 130 28.39 29.61 -42.83
CA GLN A 130 27.12 29.42 -42.12
C GLN A 130 26.48 28.02 -42.30
N THR A 131 25.71 27.57 -41.30
CA THR A 131 24.22 27.53 -41.35
C THR A 131 23.60 26.73 -40.18
N ALA A 132 22.47 27.25 -39.67
CA ALA A 132 21.36 26.58 -38.96
C ALA A 132 21.64 25.88 -37.60
N GLY A 133 20.92 26.15 -36.51
CA GLY A 133 19.77 27.03 -36.29
C GLY A 133 19.57 27.22 -34.78
N ALA A 134 19.35 28.47 -34.39
CA ALA A 134 18.85 28.82 -33.07
C ALA A 134 17.32 28.69 -33.10
N SER A 135 16.77 27.79 -32.29
CA SER A 135 15.36 27.80 -31.95
C SER A 135 15.22 28.04 -30.46
N THR A 136 14.92 29.30 -30.14
CA THR A 136 14.37 29.74 -28.86
C THR A 136 13.02 29.07 -28.69
N ALA A 137 12.84 28.26 -27.65
CA ALA A 137 11.52 27.80 -27.21
C ALA A 137 11.44 27.90 -25.68
N GLN A 138 10.39 28.59 -25.25
CA GLN A 138 10.04 28.95 -23.88
C GLN A 138 9.88 27.75 -22.95
N PRO A 139 10.03 27.94 -21.62
CA PRO A 139 9.59 26.96 -20.64
C PRO A 139 8.06 27.09 -20.48
N ASN A 140 7.31 26.18 -21.07
CA ASN A 140 5.91 25.94 -20.70
C ASN A 140 5.78 24.48 -20.27
N GLY A 141 5.65 24.30 -18.97
CA GLY A 141 5.32 23.05 -18.31
C GLY A 141 4.79 23.43 -16.94
N ASP A 142 3.51 23.79 -16.90
CA ASP A 142 2.76 24.06 -15.67
C ASP A 142 2.76 22.79 -14.81
N ILE A 143 3.73 22.66 -13.92
CA ILE A 143 3.61 21.76 -12.77
C ILE A 143 2.98 22.61 -11.68
N GLN A 144 1.67 22.43 -11.53
CA GLN A 144 0.90 22.99 -10.43
C GLN A 144 1.60 22.65 -9.12
N GLU A 145 2.05 23.70 -8.44
CA GLU A 145 2.61 23.68 -7.10
C GLU A 145 1.47 23.33 -6.11
N GLY A 146 1.12 22.05 -6.05
CA GLY A 146 0.23 21.48 -5.06
C GLY A 146 1.04 20.86 -3.93
N ALA A 147 1.73 21.69 -3.14
CA ALA A 147 2.37 21.26 -1.90
C ALA A 147 1.29 20.93 -0.85
N VAL A 148 0.63 19.78 -0.98
CA VAL A 148 -0.08 19.17 0.14
C VAL A 148 0.94 18.32 0.88
N ALA A 149 1.48 18.85 1.98
CA ALA A 149 2.21 18.06 2.95
C ALA A 149 1.37 16.82 3.29
N PRO A 150 1.92 15.59 3.31
CA PRO A 150 1.15 14.43 3.75
C PRO A 150 0.75 14.69 5.20
N GLU A 151 -0.57 14.83 5.43
CA GLU A 151 -1.08 14.95 6.79
C GLU A 151 -0.54 13.78 7.63
N PRO A 152 -0.10 14.02 8.87
CA PRO A 152 0.27 12.93 9.76
C PRO A 152 -0.92 11.98 9.90
N TRP A 153 -0.67 10.69 9.63
CA TRP A 153 -1.68 9.63 9.62
C TRP A 153 -2.65 9.77 10.80
N ARG A 154 -3.94 10.00 10.51
CA ARG A 154 -5.02 9.86 11.49
C ARG A 154 -5.69 8.51 11.35
N ALA A 155 -5.71 7.74 12.45
CA ALA A 155 -6.49 6.51 12.53
C ALA A 155 -8.00 6.82 12.44
N PRO A 156 -8.79 6.01 11.72
CA PRO A 156 -10.23 6.22 11.65
C PRO A 156 -10.87 5.98 13.01
N VAL A 157 -11.54 7.00 13.54
CA VAL A 157 -12.34 6.91 14.77
C VAL A 157 -13.67 6.25 14.43
N ALA A 158 -13.95 5.11 15.05
CA ALA A 158 -15.22 4.41 14.90
C ALA A 158 -16.37 5.31 15.39
N LYS A 159 -17.36 5.56 14.54
CA LYS A 159 -18.60 6.21 14.97
C LYS A 159 -19.47 5.16 15.67
N MET A 160 -19.68 5.36 16.95
CA MET A 160 -20.69 4.65 17.71
C MET A 160 -22.01 5.39 17.54
N TRP A 161 -23.01 4.69 17.03
CA TRP A 161 -24.43 5.03 17.13
C TRP A 161 -25.16 3.82 17.71
#